data_AF-A0A0B5I4G3-F1
#
_entry.id   AF-A0A0B5I4G3-F1
#
_cell.length_a   1.000
_cell.length_b   1.000
_cell.length_c   1.000
_cell.angle_alpha   90.00
_cell.angle_beta   90.00
_cell.angle_gamma   90.00
#
_symmetry.space_group_name_H-M   'P 1'
#
loop_
_entity.id
_entity.type
_entity.pdbx_description
1 polymer ?
#
loop_
_entity_poly.entity_id
_entity_poly.type
_entity_poly.pdbx_seq_one_letter_code
_entity_poly.pdbx_strand_id
1 'polypeptide(L)' 'MSTPANLLRVEKGTADPEELAAITAVLLARAASQPTETVTHGRTTAGWRRLEREHGFRAPHSWR' A
#
# COMPACT_ATOMS: atom_id res chain seq x y z
N MET A 1 -11.08 -13.86 -22.49
CA MET A 1 -10.58 -12.97 -21.43
C MET A 1 -9.15 -12.62 -21.79
N SER A 2 -8.90 -11.40 -22.29
CA SER A 2 -7.56 -10.99 -22.68
C SER A 2 -6.75 -10.73 -21.42
N THR A 3 -5.85 -11.64 -21.07
CA THR A 3 -4.85 -11.39 -20.03
C THR A 3 -4.03 -10.19 -20.50
N PRO A 4 -4.02 -9.04 -19.80
CA PRO A 4 -3.15 -7.96 -20.20
C PRO A 4 -1.73 -8.51 -20.15
N ALA A 5 -1.02 -8.46 -21.28
CA ALA A 5 0.33 -9.01 -21.45
C ALA A 5 1.37 -8.35 -20.52
N ASN A 6 0.96 -7.38 -19.70
CA ASN A 6 1.80 -6.77 -18.69
C ASN A 6 0.99 -6.51 -17.41
N LEU A 7 1.04 -7.43 -16.44
CA LEU A 7 0.35 -7.32 -15.15
C LEU A 7 0.92 -6.20 -14.26
N LEU A 8 2.18 -5.81 -14.47
CA LEU A 8 2.90 -4.80 -13.69
C LEU A 8 3.62 -3.83 -14.64
N ARG A 9 3.65 -2.54 -14.28
CA ARG A 9 4.39 -1.51 -15.01
C ARG A 9 5.40 -0.86 -14.07
N VAL A 10 6.64 -0.73 -14.50
CA VAL A 10 7.71 -0.05 -13.76
C VAL A 10 7.74 1.42 -14.20
N GLU A 11 7.42 2.34 -13.30
CA GLU A 11 7.43 3.79 -13.59
C GLU A 11 8.82 4.41 -13.49
N LYS A 12 9.67 3.86 -12.62
CA LYS A 12 11.00 4.39 -12.30
C LYS A 12 11.94 3.25 -11.97
N GLY A 13 13.20 3.38 -12.40
CA GLY A 13 14.23 2.36 -12.22
C GLY A 13 14.03 1.15 -13.15
N THR A 14 14.78 0.10 -12.88
CA THR A 14 14.68 -1.20 -13.54
C THR A 14 14.39 -2.26 -12.48
N ALA A 15 13.61 -3.27 -12.85
CA ALA A 15 13.36 -4.43 -12.01
C ALA A 15 13.77 -5.67 -12.80
N ASP A 16 14.49 -6.56 -12.14
CA ASP A 16 14.86 -7.83 -12.73
C ASP A 16 13.63 -8.75 -12.84
N PRO A 17 13.65 -9.72 -13.77
CA PRO A 17 12.53 -10.66 -13.95
C PRO A 17 12.12 -11.35 -12.65
N GLU A 18 13.08 -11.70 -11.80
CA GLU A 18 12.89 -12.34 -10.49
C GLU A 18 12.13 -11.44 -9.53
N GLU A 19 12.42 -10.13 -9.52
CA GLU A 19 11.73 -9.17 -8.66
C GLU A 19 10.27 -8.98 -9.09
N LEU A 20 10.02 -8.89 -10.40
CA LEU A 20 8.66 -8.81 -10.94
C LEU A 20 7.86 -10.09 -10.65
N ALA A 21 8.50 -11.26 -10.76
CA ALA A 21 7.88 -12.54 -10.41
C ALA A 21 7.53 -12.60 -8.92
N ALA A 22 8.43 -12.15 -8.04
CA ALA A 22 8.20 -12.12 -6.60
C ALA A 22 7.01 -11.22 -6.24
N ILE A 23 6.95 -10.00 -6.79
CA ILE A 23 5.82 -9.08 -6.56
C ILE A 23 4.52 -9.69 -7.07
N THR A 24 4.53 -10.27 -8.27
CA THR A 24 3.35 -10.94 -8.85
C THR A 24 2.87 -12.08 -7.95
N ALA A 25 3.78 -12.93 -7.48
CA ALA A 25 3.45 -14.05 -6.60
C ALA A 25 2.81 -13.57 -5.29
N VAL A 26 3.35 -12.51 -4.68
CA VAL A 26 2.78 -11.91 -3.46
C VAL A 26 1.39 -11.36 -3.72
N LEU A 27 1.18 -10.63 -4.81
CA LEU A 27 -0.13 -10.08 -5.16
C LEU A 27 -1.18 -11.17 -5.39
N LEU A 28 -0.82 -12.23 -6.11
CA LEU A 28 -1.69 -13.38 -6.34
C LEU A 28 -2.00 -14.12 -5.03
N ALA A 29 -1.00 -14.34 -4.18
CA ALA A 29 -1.20 -14.97 -2.87
C ALA A 29 -2.14 -14.13 -1.98
N ARG A 30 -2.00 -12.80 -2.02
CA ARG A 30 -2.88 -11.88 -1.28
C ARG A 30 -4.30 -11.85 -1.83
N ALA A 31 -4.47 -11.91 -3.15
CA ALA A 31 -5.78 -11.98 -3.79
C ALA A 31 -6.49 -13.32 -3.50
N ALA A 32 -5.74 -14.42 -3.43
CA ALA A 32 -6.25 -15.74 -3.07
C ALA A 32 -6.56 -15.89 -1.58
N SER A 33 -5.91 -15.09 -0.72
CA SER A 33 -6.15 -15.10 0.71
C SER A 33 -7.47 -14.42 1.02
N GLN A 34 -8.48 -15.19 1.43
CA GLN A 34 -9.70 -14.62 2.01
C GLN A 34 -9.34 -13.97 3.34
N PRO A 35 -9.61 -12.67 3.54
CA PRO A 35 -9.43 -12.07 4.84
C PRO A 35 -10.38 -12.76 5.81
N THR A 36 -9.84 -13.49 6.78
CA THR A 36 -10.58 -13.78 8.02
C THR A 36 -11.08 -12.45 8.51
N GLU A 37 -12.38 -12.37 8.80
CA GLU A 37 -13.06 -11.18 9.28
C GLU A 37 -12.39 -10.72 10.58
N THR A 38 -11.33 -9.93 10.43
CA THR A 38 -10.69 -9.26 11.54
C THR A 38 -11.70 -8.21 11.94
N VAL A 39 -12.18 -8.30 13.19
CA VAL A 39 -13.00 -7.27 13.82
C VAL A 39 -12.36 -5.95 13.45
N THR A 40 -13.00 -5.23 12.54
CA THR A 40 -12.44 -3.98 12.03
C THR A 40 -12.58 -3.01 13.18
N HIS A 41 -11.56 -2.92 14.04
CA HIS A 41 -11.36 -1.74 14.84
C HIS A 41 -11.29 -0.61 13.82
N GLY A 42 -12.36 0.21 13.78
CA GLY A 42 -12.59 1.20 12.75
C GLY A 42 -11.28 1.89 12.44
N ARG A 43 -10.75 1.69 11.23
CA ARG A 43 -9.51 2.33 10.82
C ARG A 43 -9.76 3.81 11.07
N THR A 44 -9.01 4.41 12.00
CA THR A 44 -8.97 5.85 12.09
C THR A 44 -8.51 6.30 10.72
N THR A 45 -9.44 6.78 9.90
CA THR A 45 -9.13 7.48 8.67
C THR A 45 -8.01 8.42 9.04
N ALA A 46 -6.86 8.29 8.37
CA ALA A 46 -5.77 9.23 8.55
C ALA A 46 -6.38 10.59 8.19
N GLY A 47 -6.76 11.34 9.22
CA GLY A 47 -7.48 12.59 9.03
C GLY A 47 -6.53 13.46 8.25
N TRP A 48 -6.92 13.84 7.03
CA TRP A 48 -6.25 14.90 6.31
C TRP A 48 -6.36 16.13 7.21
N ARG A 49 -5.32 16.35 8.02
CA ARG A 49 -5.33 17.35 9.07
C ARG A 49 -5.20 18.70 8.39
N ARG A 50 -6.12 19.61 8.71
CA ARG A 50 -5.95 21.01 8.36
C ARG A 50 -4.88 21.58 9.27
N LEU A 51 -3.65 21.70 8.76
CA LEU A 51 -2.50 22.25 9.48
C LEU A 51 -2.81 23.61 10.13
N GLU A 52 -3.68 24.41 9.50
CA GLU A 52 -4.19 25.69 10.02
C GLU A 52 -4.77 25.63 11.45
N ARG A 53 -5.29 24.46 11.87
CA ARG A 53 -5.92 24.25 13.18
C ARG A 53 -5.02 23.52 14.18
N GLU A 54 -3.81 23.17 13.77
CA GLU A 54 -2.85 22.47 14.60
C GLU A 54 -1.96 23.50 15.30
N HIS A 55 -2.04 23.58 16.63
CA HIS A 55 -1.22 24.51 17.40
C HIS A 55 0.24 24.01 17.43
N GLY A 56 1.10 24.68 16.65
CA GLY A 56 2.55 24.67 16.86
C GLY A 56 3.36 23.55 16.19
N PHE A 57 4.66 23.80 16.11
CA PHE A 57 5.68 22.91 15.55
C PHE A 57 5.67 21.54 16.25
N ARG A 58 5.57 20.47 15.46
CA ARG A 58 5.74 19.10 15.93
C ARG A 58 7.18 18.65 15.76
N ALA A 59 7.71 17.99 16.79
CA ALA A 59 9.07 17.50 16.73
C ALA A 59 9.24 16.42 15.62
N PRO A 60 10.36 16.42 14.88
CA PRO A 60 10.58 15.53 13.72
C PRO A 60 10.51 14.03 14.02
N HIS A 61 10.61 13.65 15.30
CA HIS A 61 10.60 12.27 15.76
C HIS A 61 9.21 11.77 16.20
N SER A 62 8.15 12.56 16.02
CA SER A 62 6.78 12.12 16.34
C SER A 62 6.12 11.47 15.12
N TRP A 63 5.99 10.15 15.15
CA TRP A 63 5.23 9.38 14.14
C TRP A 63 3.89 8.99 14.75
N ARG A 64 2.96 9.94 14.75
CA ARG A 64 1.56 9.75 15.11
C ARG A 64 0.63 10.34 14.06
#